data_AF-A0AAE3QWN3-F1
#
_entry.id   AF-A0AAE3QWN3-F1
#
_cell.length_a   1.000
_cell.length_b   1.000
_cell.length_c   1.000
_cell.angle_alpha   90.00
_cell.angle_beta   90.00
_cell.angle_gamma   90.00
#
_symmetry.space_group_name_H-M   'P 1'
#
loop_
_entity.id
_entity.type
_entity.pdbx_description
1 polymer ?
#
loop_
_entity_poly.entity_id
_entity_poly.type
_entity_poly.pdbx_seq_one_letter_code
_entity_poly.pdbx_strand_id
1 'polypeptide(L)'
;MKSSHPTLYTLLYSAGITLFCTGFVFAVVSLLSGFLPGLMCVFLMVIGYLIVRTMNQGTFTLPFVSVSKWNVELSSINYTSILRSIVKSTLATLLILALIISCVFIFGQNYFHKRATRQECDQIVSALQFYKESTKNYPTTLREVIGNDPLRRDWDKDSWENVYQYKTINNRQSFMLRSSGVDGKPDTEDDLLYQDR
;
A
#
# COMPACT_ATOMS: atom_id res chain seq x y z
N MET A 1 24.54 14.85 43.06
CA MET A 1 23.67 14.66 41.88
C MET A 1 23.16 13.23 41.86
N LYS A 2 21.88 13.02 42.17
CA LYS A 2 21.26 11.68 42.16
C LYS A 2 20.78 11.42 40.74
N SER A 3 21.45 10.54 40.02
CA SER A 3 21.08 10.19 38.65
C SER A 3 19.65 9.65 38.63
N SER A 4 18.76 10.39 37.96
CA SER A 4 17.35 10.06 37.75
C SER A 4 17.24 8.98 36.67
N HIS A 5 17.78 7.79 36.93
CA HIS A 5 17.53 6.66 36.06
C HIS A 5 16.06 6.24 36.23
N PRO A 6 15.29 6.14 35.13
CA PRO A 6 13.94 5.62 35.20
C PRO A 6 14.01 4.22 35.82
N THR A 7 13.18 3.96 36.84
CA THR A 7 13.09 2.63 37.41
C THR A 7 12.57 1.68 36.34
N LEU A 8 13.09 0.45 36.31
CA LEU A 8 12.65 -0.59 35.36
C LEU A 8 11.12 -0.71 35.28
N TYR A 9 10.42 -0.45 36.40
CA TYR A 9 8.97 -0.35 36.48
C TYR A 9 8.36 0.72 35.56
N THR A 10 8.86 1.95 35.60
CA THR A 10 8.35 3.05 34.75
C THR A 10 8.54 2.75 33.26
N LEU A 11 9.66 2.11 32.89
CA LEU A 11 9.94 1.66 31.53
C LEU A 11 8.94 0.60 31.08
N LEU A 12 8.78 -0.49 31.83
CA LEU A 12 7.86 -1.59 31.51
C LEU A 12 6.40 -1.12 31.43
N TYR A 13 5.97 -0.24 32.34
CA TYR A 13 4.62 0.31 32.33
C TYR A 13 4.37 1.17 31.09
N SER A 14 5.32 2.06 30.75
CA SER A 14 5.23 2.88 29.54
C SER A 14 5.24 2.04 28.26
N ALA A 15 6.01 0.95 28.23
CA ALA A 15 6.05 0.00 27.11
C ALA A 15 4.73 -0.75 26.94
N GLY A 16 4.10 -1.20 28.04
CA GLY A 16 2.79 -1.85 28.01
C GLY A 16 1.68 -0.95 27.45
N ILE A 17 1.63 0.31 27.89
CA ILE A 17 0.68 1.30 27.35
C ILE A 17 0.95 1.54 25.86
N THR A 18 2.21 1.70 25.48
CA THR A 18 2.60 1.95 24.08
C THR A 18 2.19 0.78 23.18
N LEU A 19 2.43 -0.46 23.61
CA LEU A 19 2.02 -1.67 22.90
C LEU A 19 0.49 -1.77 22.75
N PHE A 20 -0.26 -1.49 23.81
CA PHE A 20 -1.72 -1.51 23.77
C PHE A 20 -2.28 -0.46 22.79
N CYS A 21 -1.83 0.80 22.91
CA CYS A 21 -2.29 1.88 22.03
C CYS A 21 -1.90 1.62 20.57
N THR A 22 -0.68 1.13 20.32
CA THR A 22 -0.22 0.81 18.96
C THR A 22 -1.03 -0.33 18.39
N GLY A 23 -1.22 -1.42 19.14
CA GLY A 23 -2.04 -2.56 18.72
C GLY A 23 -3.49 -2.17 18.41
N PHE A 24 -4.07 -1.26 19.18
CA PHE A 24 -5.42 -0.74 18.93
C PHE A 24 -5.52 0.05 17.62
N VAL A 25 -4.57 0.97 17.37
CA VAL A 25 -4.54 1.72 16.11
C VAL A 25 -4.41 0.77 14.91
N PHE A 26 -3.52 -0.21 14.98
CA PHE A 26 -3.37 -1.21 13.93
C PHE A 26 -4.62 -2.08 13.74
N ALA A 27 -5.32 -2.45 14.83
CA ALA A 27 -6.57 -3.20 14.76
C ALA A 27 -7.67 -2.41 14.02
N VAL A 28 -7.81 -1.12 14.30
CA VAL A 28 -8.78 -0.24 13.61
C VAL A 28 -8.45 -0.11 12.12
N VAL A 29 -7.19 0.12 11.77
CA VAL A 29 -6.76 0.19 10.36
C VAL A 29 -6.97 -1.15 9.63
N SER A 30 -6.75 -2.26 10.31
CA SER A 30 -6.95 -3.60 9.74
C SER A 30 -8.44 -3.89 9.49
N LEU A 31 -9.33 -3.44 10.37
CA LEU A 31 -10.78 -3.55 10.18
C LEU A 31 -11.27 -2.74 8.97
N LEU A 32 -10.69 -1.57 8.73
CA LEU A 32 -11.06 -0.71 7.58
C LEU A 32 -10.51 -1.23 6.25
N SER A 33 -9.35 -1.88 6.25
CA SER A 33 -8.70 -2.39 5.04
C SER A 33 -9.11 -3.81 4.65
N GLY A 34 -9.94 -4.49 5.45
CA GLY A 34 -10.41 -5.85 5.19
C GLY A 34 -9.30 -6.92 5.23
N PHE A 35 -8.11 -6.56 5.70
CA PHE A 35 -6.96 -7.46 5.73
C PHE A 35 -6.96 -8.29 7.02
N LEU A 36 -6.37 -9.49 6.97
CA LEU A 36 -6.35 -10.49 8.05
C LEU A 36 -5.31 -10.32 9.20
N PRO A 37 -4.53 -9.22 9.39
CA PRO A 37 -3.56 -9.14 10.49
C PRO A 37 -4.23 -8.76 11.82
N GLY A 38 -5.56 -8.69 11.88
CA GLY A 38 -6.32 -8.37 13.09
C GLY A 38 -5.97 -9.28 14.28
N LEU A 39 -5.66 -10.56 14.04
CA LEU A 39 -5.31 -11.49 15.10
C LEU A 39 -4.00 -11.12 15.81
N MET A 40 -2.96 -10.71 15.07
CA MET A 40 -1.69 -10.27 15.66
C MET A 40 -1.86 -8.95 16.43
N CYS A 41 -2.73 -8.05 15.95
CA CYS A 41 -3.03 -6.80 16.64
C CYS A 41 -3.74 -7.04 17.97
N VAL A 42 -4.71 -7.96 17.99
CA VAL A 42 -5.38 -8.40 19.21
C VAL A 42 -4.38 -9.05 20.18
N PHE A 43 -3.44 -9.86 19.70
CA PHE A 43 -2.37 -10.42 20.53
C PHE A 43 -1.51 -9.33 21.18
N LEU A 44 -1.08 -8.31 20.42
CA LEU A 44 -0.31 -7.18 20.96
C LEU A 44 -1.10 -6.36 21.99
N MET A 45 -2.40 -6.15 21.75
CA MET A 45 -3.29 -5.52 22.72
C MET A 45 -3.42 -6.33 24.01
N VAL A 46 -3.60 -7.65 23.90
CA VAL A 46 -3.70 -8.54 25.07
C VAL A 46 -2.40 -8.54 25.87
N ILE A 47 -1.24 -8.62 25.21
CA ILE A 47 0.06 -8.54 25.88
C ILE A 47 0.25 -7.20 26.59
N GLY A 48 -0.02 -6.08 25.91
CA GLY A 48 0.09 -4.75 26.51
C GLY A 48 -0.84 -4.57 27.71
N TYR A 49 -2.09 -5.04 27.60
CA TYR A 49 -3.06 -5.04 28.70
C TYR A 49 -2.61 -5.90 29.89
N LEU A 50 -2.08 -7.10 29.63
CA LEU A 50 -1.59 -8.01 30.68
C LEU A 50 -0.39 -7.40 31.43
N ILE A 51 0.53 -6.74 30.72
CA ILE A 51 1.65 -6.03 31.34
C ILE A 51 1.12 -4.91 32.25
N VAL A 52 0.23 -4.05 31.75
CA VAL A 52 -0.33 -2.95 32.55
C VAL A 52 -1.11 -3.46 33.77
N ARG A 53 -1.92 -4.51 33.59
CA ARG A 53 -2.74 -5.10 34.66
C ARG A 53 -1.89 -5.73 35.76
N THR A 54 -0.88 -6.53 35.39
CA THR A 54 0.01 -7.20 36.36
C THR A 54 0.82 -6.19 37.17
N MET A 55 1.23 -5.08 36.55
CA MET A 55 1.92 -3.99 37.24
C MET A 55 1.02 -3.16 38.15
N ASN A 56 -0.26 -3.01 37.82
CA ASN A 56 -1.23 -2.26 38.63
C ASN A 56 -1.71 -3.04 39.86
N GLN A 57 -1.77 -4.38 39.77
CA GLN A 57 -2.23 -5.23 40.88
C GLN A 57 -1.12 -5.53 41.91
N GLY A 58 0.12 -5.09 41.68
CA GLY A 58 1.25 -5.33 42.61
C GLY A 58 1.67 -6.79 42.75
N THR A 59 1.08 -7.69 41.95
CA THR A 59 1.31 -9.13 41.98
C THR A 59 2.07 -9.56 40.73
N PHE A 60 3.34 -9.18 40.63
CA PHE A 60 4.26 -9.76 39.65
C PHE A 60 5.19 -10.74 40.36
N THR A 61 4.75 -12.00 40.47
CA THR A 61 5.58 -13.10 40.98
C THR A 61 6.14 -13.87 39.78
N LEU A 62 7.34 -13.53 39.32
CA LEU A 62 8.13 -14.50 38.56
C LEU A 62 8.55 -15.60 39.54
N PRO A 63 8.58 -16.88 39.14
CA PRO A 63 9.01 -17.98 40.02
C PRO A 63 10.46 -17.84 40.51
N PHE A 64 11.21 -16.84 40.02
CA PHE A 64 12.62 -16.59 40.33
C PHE A 64 12.92 -15.24 41.01
N VAL A 65 11.91 -14.39 41.28
CA VAL A 65 12.15 -13.08 41.93
C VAL A 65 11.04 -12.77 42.94
N SER A 66 11.37 -12.79 44.23
CA SER A 66 10.48 -12.33 45.30
C SER A 66 10.45 -10.80 45.32
N VAL A 67 9.41 -10.21 44.76
CA VAL A 67 9.23 -8.76 44.75
C VAL A 67 8.37 -8.36 45.94
N SER A 68 8.97 -7.74 46.95
CA SER A 68 8.25 -7.19 48.12
C SER A 68 7.32 -6.04 47.71
N LYS A 69 6.16 -5.91 48.39
CA LYS A 69 5.15 -4.84 48.22
C LYS A 69 5.79 -3.47 47.93
N TRP A 70 5.68 -3.02 46.69
CA TRP A 70 6.01 -1.64 46.32
C TRP A 70 4.79 -0.75 46.61
N ASN A 71 4.78 -0.07 47.75
CA ASN A 71 3.88 1.07 47.95
C ASN A 71 4.42 2.24 47.10
N VAL A 72 4.03 2.30 45.83
CA VAL A 72 4.38 3.41 44.95
C VAL A 72 3.38 4.55 45.17
N GLU A 73 3.83 5.66 45.75
CA GLU A 73 3.08 6.91 45.74
C GLU A 73 2.97 7.43 44.30
N LEU A 74 1.84 7.12 43.66
CA LEU A 74 1.46 7.53 42.30
C LEU A 74 1.48 9.06 42.08
N SER A 75 1.49 9.85 43.16
CA SER A 75 1.49 11.33 43.12
C SER A 75 2.80 11.94 42.60
N SER A 76 3.90 11.18 42.56
CA SER A 76 5.22 11.68 42.11
C SER A 76 5.50 11.50 40.61
N ILE A 77 4.59 10.85 39.87
CA ILE A 77 4.79 10.56 38.46
C ILE A 77 4.48 11.81 37.62
N ASN A 78 5.47 12.29 36.87
CA ASN A 78 5.29 13.41 35.96
C ASN A 78 4.58 12.98 34.67
N TYR A 79 3.24 12.91 34.72
CA TYR A 79 2.37 12.49 33.63
C TYR A 79 2.58 13.28 32.32
N THR A 80 2.99 14.55 32.40
CA THR A 80 3.19 15.39 31.21
C THR A 80 4.34 14.91 30.32
N SER A 81 5.40 14.38 30.93
CA SER A 81 6.57 13.81 30.23
C SER A 81 6.18 12.54 29.48
N ILE A 82 5.46 11.65 30.17
CA ILE A 82 5.01 10.35 29.64
C ILE A 82 4.03 10.57 28.49
N LEU A 83 3.04 11.46 28.68
CA LEU A 83 2.06 11.79 27.66
C LEU A 83 2.72 12.35 26.39
N ARG A 84 3.70 13.25 26.55
CA ARG A 84 4.46 13.81 25.41
C ARG A 84 5.22 12.72 24.66
N SER A 85 5.78 11.73 25.36
CA SER A 85 6.48 10.61 24.72
C SER A 85 5.53 9.71 23.94
N ILE A 86 4.36 9.38 24.51
CA ILE A 86 3.33 8.56 23.87
C ILE A 86 2.82 9.26 22.59
N VAL A 87 2.43 10.53 22.69
CA VAL A 87 1.92 11.29 21.54
C VAL A 87 2.94 11.34 20.40
N LYS A 88 4.22 11.58 20.71
CA LYS A 88 5.29 11.56 19.70
C LYS A 88 5.46 10.20 19.04
N SER A 89 5.45 9.12 19.83
CA SER A 89 5.54 7.75 19.31
C SER A 89 4.37 7.41 18.40
N THR A 90 3.13 7.70 18.83
CA THR A 90 1.92 7.43 18.04
C THR A 90 1.90 8.22 16.74
N LEU A 91 2.29 9.50 16.77
CA LEU A 91 2.38 10.32 15.55
C LEU A 91 3.43 9.77 14.57
N ALA A 92 4.60 9.36 15.07
CA ALA A 92 5.63 8.75 14.24
C ALA A 92 5.15 7.44 13.59
N THR A 93 4.46 6.58 14.34
CA THR A 93 3.89 5.34 13.82
C THR A 93 2.83 5.61 12.74
N LEU A 94 1.94 6.57 12.95
CA LEU A 94 0.93 6.96 11.97
C LEU A 94 1.56 7.50 10.68
N LEU A 95 2.62 8.31 10.80
CA LEU A 95 3.33 8.86 9.64
C LEU A 95 4.02 7.75 8.82
N ILE A 96 4.68 6.79 9.49
CA ILE A 96 5.30 5.64 8.81
C ILE A 96 4.23 4.81 8.09
N LEU A 97 3.09 4.55 8.74
CA LEU A 97 1.99 3.79 8.15
C LEU A 97 1.41 4.49 6.91
N ALA A 98 1.21 5.81 6.99
CA ALA A 98 0.75 6.62 5.87
C ALA A 98 1.72 6.56 4.68
N LEU A 99 3.03 6.61 4.95
CA LEU A 99 4.05 6.46 3.90
C LEU A 99 4.01 5.08 3.24
N ILE A 100 3.86 4.00 4.02
CA ILE A 100 3.74 2.63 3.49
C ILE A 100 2.50 2.50 2.61
N ILE A 101 1.35 2.97 3.08
CA ILE A 101 0.09 2.91 2.31
C ILE A 101 0.22 3.71 1.02
N SER A 102 0.77 4.93 1.08
CA SER A 102 1.01 5.75 -0.11
C SER A 102 1.94 5.04 -1.10
N CYS A 103 3.00 4.40 -0.61
CA CYS A 103 3.94 3.64 -1.42
C CYS A 103 3.24 2.47 -2.13
N VAL A 104 2.52 1.63 -1.38
CA VAL A 104 1.76 0.49 -1.94
C VAL A 104 0.71 0.96 -2.95
N PHE A 105 0.04 2.08 -2.69
CA PHE A 105 -0.94 2.63 -3.62
C PHE A 105 -0.28 3.05 -4.94
N ILE A 106 0.79 3.84 -4.89
CA ILE A 106 1.49 4.33 -6.09
C ILE A 106 2.06 3.16 -6.91
N PHE A 107 2.78 2.24 -6.28
CA PHE A 107 3.38 1.10 -7.00
C PHE A 107 2.33 0.08 -7.45
N GLY A 108 1.28 -0.13 -6.67
CA GLY A 108 0.16 -1.01 -7.01
C GLY A 108 -0.56 -0.54 -8.27
N GLN A 109 -0.87 0.76 -8.37
CA GLN A 109 -1.53 1.32 -9.55
C GLN A 109 -0.70 1.04 -10.80
N ASN A 110 0.61 1.34 -10.80
CA ASN A 110 1.47 1.11 -11.96
C ASN A 110 1.50 -0.36 -12.42
N TYR A 111 1.49 -1.32 -11.48
CA TYR A 111 1.43 -2.73 -11.83
C TYR A 111 0.10 -3.12 -12.49
N PHE A 112 -1.02 -2.66 -11.94
CA PHE A 112 -2.34 -2.94 -12.51
C PHE A 112 -2.54 -2.26 -13.87
N HIS A 113 -2.10 -1.01 -14.02
CA HIS A 113 -2.17 -0.26 -15.26
C HIS A 113 -1.36 -0.96 -16.36
N LYS A 114 -0.12 -1.39 -16.07
CA LYS A 114 0.71 -2.13 -17.03
C LYS A 114 0.06 -3.42 -17.50
N ARG A 115 -0.56 -4.16 -16.59
CA ARG A 115 -1.26 -5.40 -16.93
C ARG A 115 -2.51 -5.14 -17.77
N ALA A 116 -3.30 -4.12 -17.42
CA ALA A 116 -4.51 -3.73 -18.15
C ALA A 116 -4.17 -3.25 -19.57
N THR A 117 -3.22 -2.33 -19.72
CA THR A 117 -2.72 -1.87 -21.03
C THR A 117 -2.24 -3.04 -21.89
N ARG A 118 -1.50 -4.00 -21.33
CA ARG A 118 -1.04 -5.17 -22.09
C ARG A 118 -2.20 -6.01 -22.63
N GLN A 119 -3.19 -6.27 -21.78
CA GLN A 119 -4.39 -7.03 -22.17
C GLN A 119 -5.21 -6.28 -23.22
N GLU A 120 -5.33 -4.97 -23.10
CA GLU A 120 -6.02 -4.13 -24.07
C GLU A 120 -5.28 -4.10 -25.42
N CYS A 121 -3.96 -3.93 -25.42
CA CYS A 121 -3.15 -4.05 -26.64
C CYS A 121 -3.36 -5.41 -27.34
N ASP A 122 -3.39 -6.51 -26.59
CA ASP A 122 -3.63 -7.84 -27.15
C ASP A 122 -5.03 -7.92 -27.82
N GLN A 123 -6.05 -7.26 -27.25
CA GLN A 123 -7.39 -7.17 -27.84
C GLN A 123 -7.41 -6.27 -29.08
N ILE A 124 -6.74 -5.12 -29.03
CA ILE A 124 -6.60 -4.20 -30.18
C ILE A 124 -5.92 -4.92 -31.35
N VAL A 125 -4.82 -5.63 -31.09
CA VAL A 125 -4.09 -6.42 -32.09
C VAL A 125 -5.01 -7.48 -32.71
N SER A 126 -5.76 -8.20 -31.89
CA SER A 126 -6.72 -9.20 -32.37
C SER A 126 -7.79 -8.57 -33.27
N ALA A 127 -8.31 -7.40 -32.90
CA ALA A 127 -9.29 -6.67 -33.69
C ALA A 127 -8.71 -6.11 -35.00
N LEU A 128 -7.45 -5.67 -34.99
CA LEU A 128 -6.71 -5.26 -36.19
C LEU A 128 -6.52 -6.42 -37.16
N GLN A 129 -6.18 -7.61 -36.65
CA GLN A 129 -6.05 -8.82 -37.47
C GLN A 129 -7.39 -9.20 -38.10
N PHE A 130 -8.47 -9.20 -37.33
CA PHE A 130 -9.82 -9.46 -37.85
C PHE A 130 -10.25 -8.43 -38.92
N TYR A 131 -9.89 -7.15 -38.72
CA TYR A 131 -10.12 -6.11 -39.73
C TYR A 131 -9.34 -6.40 -41.03
N LYS A 132 -8.08 -6.83 -40.93
CA LYS A 132 -7.26 -7.21 -42.11
C LYS A 132 -7.82 -8.45 -42.81
N GLU A 133 -8.32 -9.44 -42.09
CA GLU A 133 -8.91 -10.64 -42.69
C GLU A 133 -10.13 -10.30 -43.58
N SER A 134 -10.96 -9.38 -43.10
CA SER A 134 -12.19 -8.93 -43.78
C SER A 134 -11.94 -7.94 -44.93
N THR A 135 -11.02 -6.98 -44.76
CA THR A 135 -10.77 -5.91 -45.76
C THR A 135 -9.49 -6.09 -46.58
N LYS A 136 -8.72 -7.14 -46.31
CA LYS A 136 -7.38 -7.45 -46.87
C LYS A 136 -6.28 -6.46 -46.52
N ASN A 137 -6.56 -5.43 -45.74
CA ASN A 137 -5.61 -4.40 -45.33
C ASN A 137 -5.86 -4.00 -43.88
N TYR A 138 -4.84 -3.56 -43.16
CA TYR A 138 -5.04 -2.89 -41.87
C TYR A 138 -5.80 -1.57 -42.03
N PRO A 139 -6.52 -1.08 -41.01
CA PRO A 139 -7.21 0.20 -41.06
C PRO A 139 -6.23 1.37 -41.20
N THR A 140 -6.68 2.53 -41.68
CA THR A 140 -5.80 3.72 -41.77
C THR A 140 -5.58 4.33 -40.40
N THR A 141 -6.60 4.25 -39.54
CA THR A 141 -6.56 4.78 -38.18
C THR A 141 -7.12 3.75 -37.18
N LEU A 142 -6.64 3.80 -35.94
CA LEU A 142 -7.16 2.94 -34.87
C LEU A 142 -8.66 3.14 -34.64
N ARG A 143 -9.15 4.37 -34.89
CA ARG A 143 -10.57 4.74 -34.76
C ARG A 143 -11.51 3.94 -35.66
N GLU A 144 -11.03 3.44 -36.80
CA GLU A 144 -11.84 2.56 -37.67
C GLU A 144 -12.15 1.22 -37.01
N VAL A 145 -11.27 0.73 -36.13
CA VAL A 145 -11.47 -0.53 -35.39
C VAL A 145 -12.30 -0.31 -34.14
N ILE A 146 -12.15 0.85 -33.50
CA ILE A 146 -12.99 1.29 -32.39
C ILE A 146 -14.44 1.45 -32.87
N GLY A 147 -14.62 2.12 -34.00
CA GLY A 147 -15.92 2.34 -34.62
C GLY A 147 -16.91 3.00 -33.66
N ASN A 148 -18.12 2.44 -33.58
CA ASN A 148 -19.16 2.85 -32.64
C ASN A 148 -19.44 1.74 -31.59
N ASP A 149 -18.47 0.87 -31.34
CA ASP A 149 -18.60 -0.22 -30.37
C ASP A 149 -18.39 0.32 -28.94
N PRO A 150 -19.41 0.28 -28.05
CA PRO A 150 -19.27 0.74 -26.67
C PRO A 150 -18.15 0.04 -25.90
N LEU A 151 -17.80 -1.21 -26.26
CA LEU A 151 -16.75 -1.98 -25.59
C LEU A 151 -15.33 -1.52 -25.95
N ARG A 152 -15.19 -0.72 -27.02
CA ARG A 152 -13.89 -0.27 -27.54
C ARG A 152 -13.70 1.24 -27.39
N ARG A 153 -14.64 1.93 -26.74
CA ARG A 153 -14.66 3.40 -26.66
C ARG A 153 -13.37 3.97 -26.08
N ASP A 154 -12.77 3.24 -25.13
CA ASP A 154 -11.61 3.68 -24.37
C ASP A 154 -10.28 3.20 -24.98
N TRP A 155 -10.30 2.52 -26.14
CA TRP A 155 -9.10 2.05 -26.83
C TRP A 155 -8.32 3.18 -27.53
N ASP A 156 -8.69 4.45 -27.33
CA ASP A 156 -7.90 5.58 -27.82
C ASP A 156 -6.70 5.88 -26.92
N LYS A 157 -6.71 5.39 -25.67
CA LYS A 157 -5.68 5.64 -24.67
C LYS A 157 -5.34 4.38 -23.87
N ASP A 158 -4.13 4.32 -23.37
CA ASP A 158 -3.72 3.29 -22.42
C ASP A 158 -4.23 3.56 -21.00
N SER A 159 -3.95 2.65 -20.06
CA SER A 159 -4.39 2.79 -18.67
C SER A 159 -3.81 4.03 -17.97
N TRP A 160 -2.72 4.62 -18.47
CA TRP A 160 -2.14 5.87 -17.95
C TRP A 160 -2.66 7.12 -18.68
N GLU A 161 -3.76 6.97 -19.45
CA GLU A 161 -4.40 8.01 -20.25
C GLU A 161 -3.55 8.55 -21.41
N ASN A 162 -2.46 7.86 -21.77
CA ASN A 162 -1.63 8.22 -22.92
C ASN A 162 -2.26 7.69 -24.21
N VAL A 163 -2.33 8.53 -25.24
CA VAL A 163 -2.91 8.13 -26.54
C VAL A 163 -2.03 7.08 -27.21
N TYR A 164 -2.63 5.98 -27.68
CA TYR A 164 -1.89 4.97 -28.43
C TYR A 164 -1.35 5.52 -29.74
N GLN A 165 -0.11 5.17 -30.07
CA GLN A 165 0.50 5.49 -31.35
C GLN A 165 0.30 4.32 -32.31
N TYR A 166 -0.61 4.51 -33.27
CA TYR A 166 -0.89 3.55 -34.32
C TYR A 166 -0.36 4.04 -35.67
N LYS A 167 0.38 3.20 -36.38
CA LYS A 167 0.86 3.47 -37.75
C LYS A 167 0.76 2.21 -38.60
N THR A 168 0.40 2.38 -39.86
CA THR A 168 0.46 1.31 -40.87
C THR A 168 1.78 1.34 -41.63
N ILE A 169 2.26 0.17 -42.04
CA ILE A 169 3.52 -0.02 -42.78
C ILE A 169 3.21 -0.76 -44.09
N ASN A 170 4.05 -0.55 -45.12
CA ASN A 170 3.98 -1.24 -46.42
C ASN A 170 2.59 -1.18 -47.07
N ASN A 171 2.04 0.02 -47.29
CA ASN A 171 0.70 0.20 -47.87
C ASN A 171 -0.39 -0.57 -47.11
N ARG A 172 -0.42 -0.47 -45.77
CA ARG A 172 -1.41 -1.11 -44.88
C ARG A 172 -1.32 -2.65 -44.82
N GLN A 173 -0.18 -3.23 -45.19
CA GLN A 173 0.05 -4.68 -45.08
C GLN A 173 0.56 -5.10 -43.69
N SER A 174 1.21 -4.19 -42.96
CA SER A 174 1.64 -4.38 -41.56
C SER A 174 1.24 -3.17 -40.71
N PHE A 175 1.32 -3.29 -39.39
CA PHE A 175 1.05 -2.21 -38.45
C PHE A 175 2.09 -2.16 -37.33
N MET A 176 2.13 -1.00 -36.68
CA MET A 176 2.81 -0.76 -35.42
C MET A 176 1.82 -0.09 -34.47
N LEU A 177 1.68 -0.65 -33.27
CA LEU A 177 0.93 -0.11 -32.15
C LEU A 177 1.88 0.07 -30.97
N ARG A 178 1.86 1.25 -30.35
CA ARG A 178 2.71 1.58 -29.20
C ARG A 178 1.90 2.28 -28.10
N SER A 179 2.11 1.86 -26.86
CA SER A 179 1.77 2.64 -25.65
C SER A 179 3.05 3.26 -25.09
N SER A 180 2.95 4.51 -24.64
CA SER A 180 4.05 5.29 -24.04
C SER A 180 4.27 5.01 -22.55
N GLY A 181 3.68 3.93 -22.03
CA GLY A 181 3.93 3.49 -20.67
C GLY A 181 3.52 4.48 -19.59
N VAL A 182 4.25 4.46 -18.48
CA VAL A 182 3.95 5.27 -17.28
C VAL A 182 4.50 6.68 -17.40
N ASP A 183 5.59 6.87 -18.15
CA ASP A 183 6.25 8.16 -18.28
C ASP A 183 5.62 9.06 -19.36
N GLY A 184 4.79 8.47 -20.23
CA GLY A 184 4.05 9.15 -21.30
C GLY A 184 4.95 9.66 -22.42
N LYS A 185 6.21 9.24 -22.48
CA LYS A 185 7.16 9.63 -23.50
C LYS A 185 7.38 8.47 -24.47
N PRO A 186 7.40 8.71 -25.78
CA PRO A 186 7.75 7.67 -26.73
C PRO A 186 9.25 7.36 -26.70
N ASP A 187 9.57 6.14 -27.12
CA ASP A 187 10.93 5.61 -27.31
C ASP A 187 11.73 5.47 -26.01
N THR A 188 11.03 5.10 -24.93
CA THR A 188 11.60 4.83 -23.60
C THR A 188 11.52 3.35 -23.23
N GLU A 189 12.13 2.95 -22.11
CA GLU A 189 12.20 1.54 -21.69
C GLU A 189 10.85 0.95 -21.24
N ASP A 190 9.90 1.81 -20.86
CA ASP A 190 8.56 1.42 -20.41
C ASP A 190 7.53 1.28 -21.54
N ASP A 191 7.90 1.65 -22.77
CA ASP A 191 7.06 1.50 -23.96
C ASP A 191 6.65 0.04 -24.19
N LEU A 192 5.39 -0.13 -24.61
CA LEU A 192 4.88 -1.41 -25.08
C LEU A 192 4.68 -1.37 -26.59
N LEU A 193 5.50 -2.11 -27.34
CA LEU A 193 5.50 -2.15 -28.80
C LEU A 193 4.90 -3.46 -29.33
N TYR A 194 3.93 -3.34 -30.23
CA TYR A 194 3.27 -4.42 -30.94
C TYR A 194 3.35 -4.19 -32.44
N GLN A 195 3.78 -5.21 -33.19
CA GLN A 195 3.90 -5.13 -34.65
C GLN A 195 3.52 -6.45 -35.31
N ASP A 196 2.92 -6.39 -36.49
CA ASP A 196 2.64 -7.56 -37.32
C ASP A 196 3.97 -8.10 -37.87
N ARG A 197 4.30 -9.35 -37.55
CA ARG A 197 5.52 -10.03 -38.01
C ARG A 197 5.34 -10.65 -39.39
#